data_AF-A0A3D1JSU7-F1
#
_entry.id   AF-A0A3D1JSU7-F1
#
_cell.length_a   1.000
_cell.length_b   1.000
_cell.length_c   1.000
_cell.angle_alpha   90.00
_cell.angle_beta   90.00
_cell.angle_gamma   90.00
#
_symmetry.space_group_name_H-M   'P 1'
#
loop_
_entity.id
_entity.type
_entity.pdbx_description
1 polymer ?
#
loop_
_entity_poly.entity_id
_entity_poly.type
_entity_poly.pdbx_seq_one_letter_code
_entity_poly.pdbx_strand_id
1 'polypeptide(L)'
;MSPAPATSRRLPASIWALGLVSLLMDVSSELIHSLLPVFMVTVLGASMLTVGLIEGAAESTALIVKVFAGALSDWWGRRKPLAIMGYGLGALSKPLFALATTMGMVVAARLIDRVGKGIRGAPRDALVADIAPPDMRGAAFGLRQSLDTVGAFLGPVLAMLLMLLWANDFRAVFWVAVVPAALCVA
;
A
#
# COMPACT_ATOMS: atom_id res chain seq x y z
N MET A 1 -13.03 30.96 -34.76
CA MET A 1 -13.56 30.30 -33.53
C MET A 1 -12.54 30.54 -32.43
N SER A 2 -12.83 31.46 -31.51
CA SER A 2 -11.96 31.69 -30.36
C SER A 2 -12.02 30.47 -29.43
N PRO A 3 -10.89 29.95 -28.93
CA PRO A 3 -10.91 28.85 -27.97
C PRO A 3 -11.63 29.32 -26.71
N ALA A 4 -12.64 28.56 -26.27
CA ALA A 4 -13.33 28.82 -25.02
C ALA A 4 -12.29 28.85 -23.88
N PRO A 5 -12.40 29.78 -22.91
CA PRO A 5 -11.46 29.86 -21.80
C PRO A 5 -11.45 28.53 -21.05
N ALA A 6 -10.26 27.98 -20.85
CA ALA A 6 -10.04 26.79 -20.05
C ALA A 6 -10.47 27.07 -18.61
N THR A 7 -11.74 26.83 -18.30
CA THR A 7 -12.23 26.78 -16.93
C THR A 7 -11.36 25.79 -16.17
N SER A 8 -10.76 26.20 -15.04
CA SER A 8 -9.92 25.31 -14.23
C SER A 8 -10.81 24.19 -13.69
N ARG A 9 -10.95 23.09 -14.44
CA ARG A 9 -11.73 21.95 -13.99
C ARG A 9 -10.96 21.30 -12.85
N ARG A 10 -11.56 21.30 -11.66
CA ARG A 10 -11.00 20.67 -10.47
C ARG A 10 -11.28 19.17 -10.52
N LEU A 11 -10.31 18.35 -10.12
CA LEU A 11 -10.52 16.92 -9.98
C LEU A 11 -11.56 16.64 -8.87
N PRO A 12 -12.46 15.65 -9.05
CA PRO A 12 -13.39 15.23 -8.01
C PRO A 12 -12.69 14.92 -6.68
N ALA A 13 -13.33 15.30 -5.57
CA ALA A 13 -12.82 15.05 -4.22
C ALA A 13 -12.55 13.55 -3.94
N SER A 14 -13.34 12.67 -4.56
CA SER A 14 -13.17 11.22 -4.45
C SER A 14 -11.81 10.73 -4.98
N ILE A 15 -11.23 11.41 -5.97
CA ILE A 15 -9.89 11.08 -6.51
C ILE A 15 -8.81 11.46 -5.49
N TRP A 16 -8.96 12.62 -4.84
CA TRP A 16 -8.10 13.01 -3.73
C TRP A 16 -8.20 12.04 -2.56
N ALA A 17 -9.41 11.60 -2.20
CA ALA A 17 -9.61 10.62 -1.14
C ALA A 17 -8.92 9.28 -1.49
N LEU A 18 -9.12 8.75 -2.71
CA LEU A 18 -8.44 7.53 -3.15
C LEU A 18 -6.91 7.67 -3.15
N GLY A 19 -6.41 8.83 -3.56
CA GLY A 19 -4.98 9.14 -3.52
C GLY A 19 -4.43 9.19 -2.09
N LEU A 20 -5.13 9.84 -1.17
CA LEU A 20 -4.73 9.94 0.24
C LEU A 20 -4.75 8.59 0.95
N VAL A 21 -5.78 7.78 0.70
CA VAL A 21 -5.87 6.40 1.19
C VAL A 21 -4.71 5.55 0.65
N SER A 22 -4.34 5.70 -0.63
CA SER A 22 -3.15 5.05 -1.19
C SER A 22 -1.86 5.53 -0.52
N LEU A 23 -1.70 6.84 -0.36
CA LEU A 23 -0.54 7.45 0.31
C LEU A 23 -0.38 6.90 1.72
N LEU A 24 -1.42 6.94 2.55
CA LEU A 24 -1.36 6.48 3.94
C LEU A 24 -0.99 5.00 4.04
N MET A 25 -1.61 4.15 3.21
CA MET A 25 -1.27 2.74 3.18
C MET A 25 0.15 2.48 2.70
N ASP A 26 0.66 3.28 1.75
CA ASP A 26 2.01 3.13 1.23
C ASP A 26 3.07 3.67 2.21
N VAL A 27 2.80 4.76 2.94
CA VAL A 27 3.65 5.18 4.09
C VAL A 27 3.76 4.04 5.09
N SER A 28 2.62 3.47 5.50
CA SER A 28 2.58 2.34 6.43
C SER A 28 3.37 1.14 5.91
N SER A 29 3.17 0.79 4.65
CA SER A 29 3.76 -0.38 4.01
C SER A 29 5.27 -0.24 3.83
N GLU A 30 5.73 0.86 3.25
CA GLU A 30 7.14 1.06 2.94
C GLU A 30 7.98 1.38 4.18
N LEU A 31 7.36 1.89 5.25
CA LEU A 31 8.00 1.95 6.57
C LEU A 31 8.42 0.56 7.05
N ILE A 32 7.53 -0.44 6.94
CA ILE A 32 7.86 -1.82 7.32
C ILE A 32 8.83 -2.43 6.30
N HIS A 33 8.51 -2.39 4.99
CA HIS A 33 9.28 -3.12 3.98
C HIS A 33 10.72 -2.65 3.83
N SER A 34 10.99 -1.37 4.09
CA SER A 34 12.36 -0.85 4.07
C SER A 34 13.25 -1.45 5.16
N LEU A 35 12.67 -1.85 6.30
CA LEU A 35 13.41 -2.43 7.42
C LEU A 35 13.24 -3.96 7.53
N LEU A 36 12.21 -4.52 6.90
CA LEU A 36 11.81 -5.91 7.07
C LEU A 36 12.93 -6.92 6.71
N PRO A 37 13.67 -6.78 5.59
CA PRO A 37 14.82 -7.63 5.29
C PRO A 37 15.88 -7.61 6.39
N VAL A 38 16.21 -6.43 6.90
CA VAL A 38 17.23 -6.26 7.94
C VAL A 38 16.74 -6.85 9.26
N PHE A 39 15.47 -6.65 9.63
CA PHE A 39 14.86 -7.26 10.81
C PHE A 39 14.91 -8.79 10.73
N MET A 40 14.55 -9.38 9.59
CA MET A 40 14.58 -10.84 9.38
C MET A 40 15.99 -11.40 9.56
N VAL A 41 17.02 -10.73 9.03
CA VAL A 41 18.41 -11.21 9.11
C VAL A 41 19.00 -10.99 10.49
N THR A 42 18.89 -9.77 11.03
CA THR A 42 19.62 -9.36 12.24
C THR A 42 18.93 -9.76 13.53
N VAL A 43 17.59 -9.82 13.54
CA VAL A 43 16.81 -10.15 14.75
C VAL A 43 16.32 -11.58 14.72
N LEU A 44 15.87 -12.08 13.57
CA LEU A 44 15.31 -13.43 13.44
C LEU A 44 16.31 -14.48 12.88
N GLY A 45 17.52 -14.06 12.52
CA GLY A 45 18.58 -14.96 12.06
C GLY A 45 18.34 -15.59 10.69
N ALA A 46 17.50 -14.98 9.85
CA ALA A 46 17.21 -15.49 8.51
C ALA A 46 18.41 -15.32 7.56
N SER A 47 18.57 -16.26 6.63
CA SER A 47 19.53 -16.11 5.54
C SER A 47 19.01 -15.12 4.48
N MET A 48 19.91 -14.46 3.75
CA MET A 48 19.55 -13.61 2.61
C MET A 48 18.78 -14.35 1.52
N LEU A 49 19.08 -15.64 1.31
CA LEU A 49 18.34 -16.50 0.39
C LEU A 49 16.88 -16.66 0.84
N THR A 50 16.66 -16.91 2.13
CA THR A 50 15.32 -17.02 2.73
C THR A 50 14.54 -15.72 2.58
N VAL A 51 15.18 -14.57 2.83
CA VAL A 51 14.56 -13.26 2.62
C VAL A 51 14.15 -13.08 1.15
N GLY A 52 15.04 -13.37 0.21
CA GLY A 52 14.76 -13.27 -1.22
C GLY A 52 13.60 -14.17 -1.67
N LEU A 53 13.51 -15.40 -1.16
CA LEU A 53 12.40 -16.30 -1.45
C LEU A 53 11.08 -15.78 -0.88
N ILE A 54 11.08 -15.25 0.35
CA ILE A 54 9.89 -14.70 0.99
C ILE A 54 9.41 -13.45 0.25
N GLU A 55 10.30 -12.50 -0.04
CA GLU A 55 9.96 -11.27 -0.76
C GLU A 55 9.51 -11.56 -2.20
N GLY A 56 10.17 -12.49 -2.89
CA GLY A 56 9.79 -12.92 -4.23
C GLY A 56 8.40 -13.58 -4.26
N ALA A 57 8.15 -14.50 -3.33
CA ALA A 57 6.84 -15.16 -3.20
C ALA A 57 5.73 -14.16 -2.82
N ALA A 58 6.05 -13.22 -1.94
CA ALA A 58 5.17 -12.15 -1.51
C ALA A 58 4.73 -11.26 -2.69
N GLU A 59 5.68 -10.71 -3.47
CA GLU A 59 5.33 -9.88 -4.64
C GLU A 59 4.63 -10.68 -5.74
N SER A 60 5.06 -11.93 -5.98
CA SER A 60 4.37 -12.83 -6.93
C SER A 60 2.90 -13.04 -6.54
N THR A 61 2.65 -13.26 -5.24
CA THR A 61 1.29 -13.40 -4.70
C THR A 61 0.46 -12.15 -4.96
N ALA A 62 1.02 -10.96 -4.69
CA ALA A 62 0.31 -9.70 -4.95
C ALA A 62 -0.08 -9.54 -6.43
N LEU A 63 0.83 -9.85 -7.35
CA LEU A 63 0.59 -9.74 -8.79
C LEU A 63 -0.46 -10.75 -9.28
N ILE A 64 -0.35 -12.01 -8.85
CA ILE A 64 -1.32 -13.07 -9.20
C ILE A 64 -2.71 -12.68 -8.68
N VAL A 65 -2.81 -12.31 -7.40
CA VAL A 65 -4.07 -11.89 -6.79
C VAL A 65 -4.64 -10.65 -7.48
N LYS A 66 -3.80 -9.70 -7.91
CA LYS A 66 -4.24 -8.50 -8.65
C LYS A 66 -4.96 -8.85 -9.96
N VAL A 67 -4.47 -9.83 -10.71
CA VAL A 67 -5.10 -10.28 -11.96
C VAL A 67 -6.50 -10.83 -11.68
N PHE A 68 -6.62 -11.74 -10.73
CA PHE A 68 -7.92 -12.34 -10.38
C PHE A 68 -8.88 -11.33 -9.75
N ALA A 69 -8.39 -10.44 -8.88
CA ALA A 69 -9.19 -9.38 -8.29
C ALA A 69 -9.71 -8.39 -9.33
N GLY A 70 -8.93 -8.09 -10.37
CA GLY A 70 -9.37 -7.29 -11.52
C GLY A 70 -10.52 -7.97 -12.27
N ALA A 71 -10.34 -9.23 -12.66
CA ALA A 71 -11.38 -10.00 -13.35
C ALA A 71 -12.66 -10.13 -12.50
N LEU A 72 -12.53 -10.42 -11.20
CA LEU A 72 -13.65 -10.48 -10.27
C LEU A 72 -14.34 -9.12 -10.13
N SER A 73 -13.58 -8.03 -10.07
CA SER A 73 -14.10 -6.67 -9.97
C SER A 73 -14.92 -6.27 -11.19
N ASP A 74 -14.45 -6.63 -12.38
CA ASP A 74 -15.16 -6.33 -13.63
C ASP A 74 -16.40 -7.22 -13.80
N TRP A 75 -16.31 -8.51 -13.45
CA TRP A 75 -17.47 -9.40 -13.46
C TRP A 75 -18.54 -9.01 -12.43
N TRP A 76 -18.12 -8.65 -11.21
CA TRP A 76 -19.03 -8.27 -10.13
C TRP A 76 -19.57 -6.84 -10.28
N GLY A 77 -18.90 -6.00 -11.06
CA GLY A 77 -19.23 -4.58 -11.25
C GLY A 77 -19.07 -3.71 -9.98
N ARG A 78 -18.54 -4.27 -8.89
CA ARG A 78 -18.44 -3.62 -7.57
C ARG A 78 -16.99 -3.44 -7.16
N ARG A 79 -16.45 -2.26 -7.45
CA ARG A 79 -15.02 -1.94 -7.26
C ARG A 79 -14.67 -1.50 -5.84
N LYS A 80 -15.55 -0.70 -5.22
CA LYS A 80 -15.36 -0.14 -3.86
C LYS A 80 -15.22 -1.20 -2.76
N PRO A 81 -16.08 -2.24 -2.68
CA PRO A 81 -15.96 -3.25 -1.63
C PRO A 81 -14.64 -4.03 -1.69
N LEU A 82 -14.18 -4.38 -2.90
CA LEU A 82 -12.90 -5.06 -3.09
C LEU A 82 -11.73 -4.16 -2.66
N ALA A 83 -11.75 -2.88 -3.05
CA ALA A 83 -10.74 -1.93 -2.60
C ALA A 83 -10.68 -1.83 -1.07
N ILE A 84 -11.83 -1.66 -0.40
CA ILE A 84 -11.92 -1.57 1.06
C ILE A 84 -11.39 -2.85 1.72
N MET A 85 -11.79 -4.03 1.23
CA MET A 85 -11.31 -5.31 1.75
C MET A 85 -9.79 -5.43 1.63
N GLY A 86 -9.21 -5.07 0.48
CA GLY A 86 -7.77 -5.12 0.28
C GLY A 86 -7.00 -4.13 1.17
N TYR A 87 -7.52 -2.91 1.35
CA TYR A 87 -6.95 -1.94 2.31
C TYR A 87 -7.07 -2.44 3.76
N GLY A 88 -8.21 -3.04 4.13
CA GLY A 88 -8.43 -3.64 5.44
C GLY A 88 -7.44 -4.75 5.75
N LEU A 89 -7.22 -5.69 4.82
CA LEU A 89 -6.21 -6.74 4.96
C LEU A 89 -4.79 -6.16 5.12
N GLY A 90 -4.46 -5.13 4.32
CA GLY A 90 -3.21 -4.40 4.46
C GLY A 90 -3.05 -3.79 5.85
N ALA A 91 -4.09 -3.14 6.38
CA ALA A 91 -4.06 -2.52 7.70
C ALA A 91 -3.94 -3.56 8.83
N LEU A 92 -4.67 -4.67 8.74
CA LEU A 92 -4.63 -5.77 9.71
C LEU A 92 -3.27 -6.47 9.75
N SER A 93 -2.49 -6.43 8.67
CA SER A 93 -1.14 -7.02 8.65
C SER A 93 -0.13 -6.25 9.51
N LYS A 94 -0.31 -4.93 9.72
CA LYS A 94 0.71 -4.06 10.33
C LYS A 94 1.01 -4.42 11.79
N PRO A 95 -0.01 -4.64 12.67
CA PRO A 95 0.25 -5.11 14.02
C PRO A 95 0.94 -6.48 14.06
N LEU A 96 0.67 -7.36 13.08
CA LEU A 96 1.30 -8.69 13.03
C LEU A 96 2.82 -8.60 12.82
N PHE A 97 3.29 -7.63 12.03
CA PHE A 97 4.72 -7.37 11.88
C PHE A 97 5.36 -6.86 13.17
N ALA A 98 4.70 -5.92 13.87
CA ALA A 98 5.21 -5.38 15.12
C ALA A 98 5.30 -6.45 16.23
N LEU A 99 4.35 -7.38 16.24
CA LEU A 99 4.28 -8.51 17.17
C LEU A 99 5.15 -9.71 16.75
N ALA A 100 5.78 -9.68 15.57
CA ALA A 100 6.50 -10.84 15.04
C ALA A 100 7.70 -11.21 15.92
N THR A 101 7.66 -12.43 16.44
CA THR A 101 8.76 -13.07 17.18
C THR A 101 9.41 -14.21 16.41
N THR A 102 8.76 -14.67 15.33
CA THR A 102 9.22 -15.80 14.51
C THR A 102 9.09 -15.49 13.02
N MET A 103 9.86 -16.21 12.20
CA MET A 103 9.78 -16.12 10.75
C MET A 103 8.40 -16.48 10.20
N GLY A 104 7.71 -17.46 10.82
CA GLY A 104 6.37 -17.85 10.40
C GLY A 104 5.36 -16.71 10.54
N MET A 105 5.44 -15.91 11.61
CA MET A 105 4.60 -14.73 11.78
C MET A 105 4.88 -13.67 10.72
N VAL A 106 6.16 -13.44 10.39
CA VAL A 106 6.55 -12.50 9.33
C VAL A 106 6.00 -12.94 7.98
N VAL A 107 6.13 -14.23 7.63
CA VAL A 107 5.60 -14.78 6.37
C VAL A 107 4.08 -14.63 6.31
N ALA A 108 3.37 -14.97 7.39
CA ALA A 108 1.91 -14.82 7.44
C ALA A 108 1.48 -13.35 7.27
N ALA A 109 2.11 -12.43 8.02
CA ALA A 109 1.84 -10.99 7.91
C ALA A 109 2.13 -10.48 6.49
N ARG A 110 3.25 -10.90 5.89
CA ARG A 110 3.66 -10.53 4.53
C ARG A 110 2.67 -11.04 3.49
N LEU A 111 2.22 -12.29 3.59
CA LEU A 111 1.23 -12.83 2.66
C LEU A 111 -0.12 -12.11 2.78
N ILE A 112 -0.61 -11.85 4.01
CA ILE A 112 -1.85 -11.09 4.23
C ILE A 112 -1.75 -9.69 3.60
N ASP A 113 -0.63 -9.00 3.86
CA ASP A 113 -0.37 -7.67 3.31
C ASP A 113 -0.37 -7.66 1.78
N ARG A 114 0.30 -8.64 1.15
CA ARG A 114 0.40 -8.75 -0.31
C ARG A 114 -0.90 -9.19 -0.97
N VAL A 115 -1.65 -10.10 -0.36
CA VAL A 115 -3.01 -10.45 -0.78
C VAL A 115 -3.90 -9.20 -0.73
N GLY A 116 -3.83 -8.42 0.35
CA GLY A 116 -4.53 -7.13 0.47
C GLY A 116 -4.16 -6.15 -0.65
N LYS A 117 -2.85 -6.00 -0.93
CA LYS A 117 -2.33 -5.17 -2.05
C LYS A 117 -2.85 -5.63 -3.41
N GLY A 118 -2.84 -6.95 -3.66
CA GLY A 118 -3.38 -7.54 -4.87
C GLY A 118 -4.86 -7.25 -5.06
N ILE A 119 -5.66 -7.49 -4.02
CA ILE A 119 -7.10 -7.26 -4.02
C ILE A 119 -7.44 -5.79 -4.29
N ARG A 120 -6.76 -4.84 -3.64
CA ARG A 120 -7.09 -3.41 -3.78
C ARG A 120 -6.60 -2.79 -5.09
N GLY A 121 -5.52 -3.32 -5.69
CA GLY A 121 -4.80 -2.67 -6.78
C GLY A 121 -5.67 -2.38 -8.00
N ALA A 122 -6.12 -3.44 -8.69
CA ALA A 122 -6.94 -3.29 -9.90
C ALA A 122 -8.29 -2.60 -9.64
N PRO A 123 -9.08 -2.95 -8.61
CA PRO A 123 -10.35 -2.28 -8.33
C PRO A 123 -10.21 -0.79 -8.01
N ARG A 124 -9.14 -0.37 -7.33
CA ARG A 124 -8.86 1.05 -7.06
C ARG A 124 -8.56 1.81 -8.34
N ASP A 125 -7.69 1.28 -9.20
CA ASP A 125 -7.33 1.95 -10.45
C ASP A 125 -8.56 2.06 -11.37
N ALA A 126 -9.41 1.05 -11.34
CA ALA A 126 -10.68 1.02 -12.02
C ALA A 126 -11.68 2.07 -11.45
N LEU A 127 -11.75 2.26 -10.12
CA LEU A 127 -12.53 3.36 -9.51
C LEU A 127 -12.04 4.73 -9.96
N VAL A 128 -10.73 4.95 -10.06
CA VAL A 128 -10.17 6.22 -10.56
C VAL A 128 -10.66 6.47 -11.98
N ALA A 129 -10.65 5.45 -12.85
CA ALA A 129 -11.11 5.57 -14.24
C ALA A 129 -12.60 5.87 -14.37
N ASP A 130 -13.44 5.33 -13.47
CA ASP A 130 -14.90 5.55 -13.46
C ASP A 130 -15.28 6.94 -12.94
N ILE A 131 -14.54 7.43 -11.95
CA ILE A 131 -14.80 8.74 -11.32
C ILE A 131 -14.26 9.88 -12.18
N ALA A 132 -13.12 9.66 -12.84
CA ALA A 132 -12.44 10.70 -13.60
C ALA A 132 -13.19 11.06 -14.89
N PRO A 133 -13.46 12.37 -15.13
CA PRO A 133 -13.93 12.85 -16.42
C PRO A 133 -13.00 12.39 -17.56
N PRO A 134 -13.51 12.00 -18.74
CA PRO A 134 -12.70 11.45 -19.82
C PRO A 134 -11.52 12.35 -20.23
N ASP A 135 -11.72 13.67 -20.22
CA ASP A 135 -10.73 14.71 -20.53
C ASP A 135 -9.66 14.91 -19.43
N MET A 136 -9.90 14.40 -18.22
CA MET A 136 -9.04 14.57 -17.05
C MET A 136 -8.44 13.27 -16.52
N ARG A 137 -8.65 12.13 -17.19
CA ARG A 137 -8.14 10.81 -16.74
C ARG A 137 -6.63 10.81 -16.51
N GLY A 138 -5.87 11.45 -17.40
CA GLY A 138 -4.42 11.58 -17.23
C GLY A 138 -4.04 12.31 -15.93
N ALA A 139 -4.71 13.42 -15.63
CA ALA A 139 -4.49 14.18 -14.40
C ALA A 139 -4.93 13.40 -13.15
N ALA A 140 -6.03 12.64 -13.23
CA ALA A 140 -6.51 11.79 -12.14
C ALA A 140 -5.52 10.69 -11.78
N PHE A 141 -5.04 9.93 -12.76
CA PHE A 141 -4.02 8.91 -12.55
C PHE A 141 -2.69 9.51 -12.11
N GLY A 142 -2.31 10.67 -12.68
CA GLY A 142 -1.11 11.41 -12.28
C GLY A 142 -1.13 11.84 -10.82
N LEU A 143 -2.25 12.43 -10.36
CA LEU A 143 -2.43 12.80 -8.96
C LEU A 143 -2.34 11.57 -8.04
N ARG A 144 -3.08 10.49 -8.39
CA ARG A 144 -3.04 9.23 -7.63
C ARG A 144 -1.61 8.69 -7.53
N GLN A 145 -0.88 8.64 -8.64
CA GLN A 145 0.48 8.11 -8.68
C GLN A 145 1.46 9.00 -7.90
N SER A 146 1.26 10.32 -7.96
CA SER A 146 2.09 11.27 -7.21
C SER A 146 1.93 11.06 -5.71
N LEU A 147 0.69 10.96 -5.22
CA LEU A 147 0.42 10.71 -3.80
C LEU A 147 0.95 9.35 -3.32
N ASP A 148 0.83 8.32 -4.17
CA ASP A 148 1.41 7.00 -3.93
C ASP A 148 2.93 7.05 -3.77
N THR A 149 3.59 7.76 -4.68
CA THR A 149 5.05 7.91 -4.70
C THR A 149 5.54 8.72 -3.50
N VAL A 150 4.81 9.77 -3.11
CA VAL A 150 5.07 10.52 -1.88
C VAL A 150 4.96 9.59 -0.66
N GLY A 151 3.94 8.74 -0.60
CA GLY A 151 3.81 7.76 0.48
C GLY A 151 4.97 6.77 0.53
N ALA A 152 5.33 6.21 -0.62
CA ALA A 152 6.45 5.27 -0.76
C ALA A 152 7.81 5.91 -0.45
N PHE A 153 7.95 7.23 -0.61
CA PHE A 153 9.15 7.97 -0.21
C PHE A 153 9.15 8.27 1.30
N LEU A 154 8.02 8.73 1.84
CA LEU A 154 7.91 9.10 3.25
C LEU A 154 8.06 7.89 4.19
N GLY A 155 7.57 6.71 3.79
CA GLY A 155 7.66 5.49 4.60
C GLY A 155 9.10 5.14 5.04
N PRO A 156 10.05 4.92 4.11
CA PRO A 156 11.45 4.63 4.43
C PRO A 156 12.16 5.78 5.14
N VAL A 157 11.85 7.04 4.80
CA VAL A 157 12.41 8.21 5.50
C VAL A 157 12.01 8.21 6.97
N LEU A 158 10.72 7.99 7.26
CA LEU A 158 10.22 7.87 8.63
C LEU A 158 10.84 6.66 9.34
N ALA A 159 10.94 5.52 8.65
CA ALA A 159 11.55 4.31 9.21
C ALA A 159 12.99 4.56 9.67
N MET A 160 13.82 5.15 8.81
CA MET A 160 15.21 5.48 9.13
C MET A 160 15.33 6.50 10.27
N LEU A 161 14.51 7.55 10.26
CA LEU A 161 14.52 8.57 11.31
C LEU A 161 14.17 7.95 12.68
N LEU A 162 13.14 7.10 12.73
CA LEU A 162 12.72 6.48 13.97
C LEU A 162 13.73 5.43 14.46
N MET A 163 14.37 4.69 13.56
CA MET A 163 15.48 3.79 13.92
C MET A 163 16.63 4.56 14.59
N LEU A 164 16.98 5.74 14.08
CA LEU A 164 17.99 6.61 14.70
C LEU A 164 17.56 7.13 16.08
N LEU A 165 16.30 7.56 16.22
CA LEU A 165 15.77 8.14 17.46
C LEU A 165 15.53 7.10 18.57
N TRP A 166 15.22 5.86 18.19
CA TRP A 166 14.83 4.79 19.12
C TRP A 166 15.87 3.68 19.23
N ALA A 167 17.14 4.01 19.00
CA ALA A 167 18.27 3.09 19.17
C ALA A 167 18.09 1.74 18.45
N ASN A 168 17.59 1.79 17.21
CA ASN A 168 17.33 0.65 16.34
C ASN A 168 16.26 -0.35 16.84
N ASP A 169 15.26 0.11 17.61
CA ASP A 169 14.10 -0.72 17.97
C ASP A 169 13.14 -0.91 16.79
N PHE A 170 13.35 -1.95 16.00
CA PHE A 170 12.50 -2.32 14.87
C PHE A 170 11.01 -2.47 15.23
N ARG A 171 10.70 -3.05 16.39
CA ARG A 171 9.30 -3.35 16.75
C ARG A 171 8.55 -2.08 17.12
N ALA A 172 9.20 -1.18 17.85
CA ALA A 172 8.65 0.15 18.11
C ALA A 172 8.39 0.91 16.81
N VAL A 173 9.32 0.85 15.85
CA VAL A 173 9.14 1.45 14.52
C VAL A 173 7.97 0.82 13.76
N PHE A 174 7.82 -0.51 13.76
CA PHE A 174 6.69 -1.18 13.12
C PHE A 174 5.34 -0.83 13.73
N TRP A 175 5.26 -0.54 15.03
CA TRP A 175 4.02 -0.04 15.65
C TRP A 175 3.58 1.31 15.06
N VAL A 176 4.51 2.17 14.65
CA VAL A 176 4.16 3.45 14.00
C VAL A 176 3.43 3.22 12.69
N ALA A 177 3.76 2.17 11.93
CA ALA A 177 3.07 1.85 10.69
C ALA A 177 1.58 1.52 10.89
N VAL A 178 1.16 1.14 12.10
CA VAL A 178 -0.27 0.88 12.41
C VAL A 178 -1.09 2.18 12.33
N VAL A 179 -0.52 3.32 12.69
CA VAL A 179 -1.24 4.61 12.72
C VAL A 179 -1.72 5.03 11.32
N PRO A 180 -0.85 5.20 10.30
CA PRO A 180 -1.32 5.55 8.95
C PRO A 180 -2.17 4.44 8.33
N ALA A 181 -1.95 3.17 8.67
CA ALA A 181 -2.81 2.07 8.22
C ALA A 181 -4.23 2.15 8.82
N ALA A 182 -4.37 2.50 10.10
CA ALA A 182 -5.66 2.68 10.75
C ALA A 182 -6.40 3.89 10.16
N LEU A 183 -5.69 5.01 9.97
CA LEU A 183 -6.26 6.21 9.33
C LEU A 183 -6.70 5.95 7.88
N CYS A 184 -6.03 5.03 7.18
CA CYS A 184 -6.41 4.63 5.82
C CYS A 184 -7.79 3.94 5.75
N VAL A 185 -8.22 3.29 6.84
CA VAL A 185 -9.46 2.48 6.88
C VAL A 185 -10.55 3.07 7.80
N ALA A 186 -10.27 4.19 8.45
CA ALA A 186 -11.22 4.96 9.26
C ALA A 186 -12.14 5.81 8.37
#